data_AF-A0A941N4S1-F1
#
_entry.id   AF-A0A941N4S1-F1
#
_cell.length_a   1.000
_cell.length_b   1.000
_cell.length_c   1.000
_cell.angle_alpha   90.00
_cell.angle_beta   90.00
_cell.angle_gamma   90.00
#
_symmetry.space_group_name_H-M   'P 1'
#
loop_
_entity.id
_entity.type
_entity.pdbx_description
1 polymer ?
#
loop_
_entity_poly.entity_id
_entity_poly.type
_entity_poly.pdbx_seq_one_letter_code
_entity_poly.pdbx_strand_id
1 'polypeptide(L)'
;MPTAAETEALFAKASPEFRLIYSALRQCGARPGELCRATIAEVDRGNRVITLKEHKTARKTGLVRRIPIGKKLQELLDQAIGDRSEGPVFRSPSGRAWKVGNLSRT
;
A
#
# COMPACT_ATOMS: atom_id res chain seq x y z
N MET A 1 11.72 14.98 -3.07
CA MET A 1 11.29 14.04 -2.01
C MET A 1 11.19 14.85 -0.73
N PRO A 2 10.11 14.71 0.08
CA PRO A 2 10.00 15.43 1.34
C PRO A 2 11.17 15.07 2.27
N THR A 3 11.66 16.07 2.99
CA THR A 3 12.64 15.95 4.07
C THR A 3 12.08 15.14 5.24
N ALA A 4 12.95 14.78 6.19
CA ALA A 4 12.52 14.12 7.43
C ALA A 4 11.53 15.02 8.21
N ALA A 5 11.86 16.30 8.39
CA ALA A 5 11.01 17.26 9.08
C ALA A 5 9.64 17.45 8.40
N GLU A 6 9.59 17.51 7.05
CA GLU A 6 8.32 17.59 6.33
C GLU A 6 7.49 16.30 6.49
N THR A 7 8.16 15.14 6.53
CA THR A 7 7.49 13.85 6.75
C THR A 7 6.93 13.76 8.17
N GLU A 8 7.67 14.22 9.17
CA GLU A 8 7.22 14.30 10.57
C GLU A 8 6.04 15.27 10.72
N ALA A 9 6.11 16.45 10.12
CA ALA A 9 5.02 17.43 10.13
C ALA A 9 3.75 16.88 9.46
N LEU A 10 3.90 16.14 8.35
CA LEU A 10 2.80 15.42 7.71
C LEU A 10 2.22 14.38 8.66
N PHE A 11 3.07 13.56 9.28
CA PHE A 11 2.62 12.49 10.17
C PHE A 11 1.93 13.03 11.43
N ALA A 12 2.36 14.16 11.98
CA ALA A 12 1.74 14.77 13.16
C ALA A 12 0.23 15.01 12.99
N LYS A 13 -0.24 15.29 11.77
CA LYS A 13 -1.65 15.52 11.46
C LYS A 13 -2.35 14.35 10.77
N ALA A 14 -1.60 13.39 10.24
CA ALA A 14 -2.14 12.27 9.50
C ALA A 14 -2.74 11.18 10.41
N SER A 15 -3.79 10.52 9.91
CA SER A 15 -4.36 9.35 10.57
C SER A 15 -3.35 8.18 10.59
N PRO A 16 -3.45 7.25 11.55
CA PRO A 16 -2.62 6.05 11.59
C PRO A 16 -2.65 5.24 10.28
N GLU A 17 -3.83 5.13 9.66
CA GLU A 17 -4.04 4.42 8.39
C GLU A 17 -3.30 5.09 7.23
N PHE A 18 -3.32 6.42 7.18
CA PHE A 18 -2.59 7.16 6.16
C PHE A 18 -1.08 6.98 6.34
N ARG A 19 -0.58 7.04 7.58
CA ARG A 19 0.84 6.83 7.89
C ARG A 19 1.31 5.47 7.39
N LEU A 20 0.49 4.42 7.51
CA LEU A 20 0.80 3.08 7.02
C LEU A 20 0.95 3.02 5.50
N ILE A 21 -0.07 3.47 4.75
CA ILE A 21 -0.02 3.40 3.28
C ILE A 21 1.04 4.34 2.70
N TYR A 22 1.24 5.52 3.29
CA TYR A 22 2.31 6.44 2.88
C TYR A 22 3.69 5.81 3.09
N SER A 23 3.91 5.21 4.26
CA SER A 23 5.19 4.53 4.56
C SER A 23 5.43 3.37 3.60
N ALA A 24 4.40 2.59 3.27
CA ALA A 24 4.51 1.49 2.32
C ALA A 24 4.86 2.00 0.90
N LEU A 25 4.23 3.08 0.44
CA LEU A 25 4.56 3.72 -0.85
C LEU A 25 6.03 4.16 -0.90
N ARG A 26 6.55 4.72 0.20
CA ARG A 26 7.96 5.12 0.33
C ARG A 26 8.92 3.93 0.30
N GLN A 27 8.53 2.77 0.84
CA GLN A 27 9.39 1.57 0.87
C GLN A 27 9.46 0.84 -0.47
N CYS A 28 8.37 0.79 -1.24
CA CYS A 28 8.30 -0.08 -2.42
C CYS A 28 8.22 0.64 -3.77
N GLY A 29 8.04 1.97 -3.78
CA GLY A 29 7.95 2.76 -5.01
C GLY A 29 6.73 2.40 -5.89
N ALA A 30 5.73 1.73 -5.33
CA ALA A 30 4.48 1.45 -6.02
C ALA A 30 3.69 2.75 -6.28
N ARG A 31 2.86 2.75 -7.31
CA ARG A 31 1.93 3.86 -7.55
C ARG A 31 0.85 3.86 -6.46
N PRO A 32 0.31 5.01 -6.06
CA PRO A 32 -0.78 5.07 -5.08
C PRO A 32 -1.94 4.14 -5.44
N GLY A 33 -2.39 4.15 -6.71
CA GLY A 33 -3.45 3.27 -7.19
C GLY A 33 -3.12 1.76 -7.15
N GLU A 34 -1.85 1.38 -7.12
CA GLU A 34 -1.41 -0.02 -7.00
C GLU A 34 -1.60 -0.52 -5.56
N LEU A 35 -1.18 0.24 -4.54
CA LEU A 35 -1.40 -0.16 -3.13
C LEU A 35 -2.84 0.05 -2.65
N CYS A 36 -3.55 1.05 -3.17
CA CYS A 36 -4.96 1.27 -2.85
C CYS A 36 -5.85 0.05 -3.15
N ARG A 37 -5.52 -0.71 -4.20
CA ARG A 37 -6.30 -1.86 -4.66
C ARG A 37 -5.71 -3.21 -4.26
N ALA A 38 -4.48 -3.23 -3.72
CA ALA A 38 -3.82 -4.46 -3.33
C ALA A 38 -4.65 -5.18 -2.27
N THR A 39 -4.94 -6.45 -2.51
CA THR A 39 -5.70 -7.31 -1.60
C THR A 39 -4.78 -8.27 -0.86
N ILE A 40 -5.22 -8.76 0.30
CA ILE A 40 -4.46 -9.75 1.09
C ILE A 40 -4.18 -11.02 0.26
N ALA A 41 -5.12 -11.42 -0.60
CA ALA A 41 -4.96 -12.57 -1.50
C ALA A 41 -3.86 -12.39 -2.56
N GLU A 42 -3.44 -11.15 -2.86
CA GLU A 42 -2.35 -10.87 -3.80
C GLU A 42 -0.97 -10.83 -3.11
N VAL A 43 -0.92 -10.93 -1.77
CA VAL A 43 0.31 -10.95 -0.98
C VAL A 43 0.82 -12.38 -0.83
N ASP A 44 1.87 -12.71 -1.57
CA ASP A 44 2.58 -13.97 -1.41
C ASP A 44 3.71 -13.79 -0.39
N ARG A 45 3.45 -14.22 0.84
CA ARG A 45 4.40 -14.11 1.97
C ARG A 45 5.59 -15.05 1.80
N GLY A 46 5.40 -16.23 1.19
CA GLY A 46 6.47 -17.21 0.95
C GLY A 46 7.49 -16.70 -0.06
N ASN A 47 7.01 -16.11 -1.16
CA ASN A 47 7.86 -15.54 -2.20
C ASN A 47 8.18 -14.05 -2.00
N ARG A 48 7.70 -13.45 -0.90
CA ARG A 48 7.87 -12.02 -0.54
C ARG A 48 7.54 -11.09 -1.71
N VAL A 49 6.35 -11.24 -2.27
CA VAL A 49 5.91 -10.43 -3.42
C VAL A 49 4.43 -10.13 -3.36
N ILE A 50 4.05 -8.90 -3.72
CA ILE A 50 2.66 -8.56 -4.04
C ILE A 50 2.50 -8.68 -5.55
N THR A 51 1.64 -9.59 -6.00
CA THR A 51 1.40 -9.82 -7.43
C THR A 51 0.07 -9.20 -7.83
N LEU A 52 0.14 -8.05 -8.47
CA LEU A 52 -1.05 -7.32 -8.85
C LEU A 52 -1.49 -7.68 -10.27
N LYS A 53 -2.68 -8.28 -10.39
CA LYS A 53 -3.22 -8.77 -11.67
C LYS A 53 -3.78 -7.64 -12.55
N GLU A 54 -4.40 -6.61 -11.95
CA GLU A 54 -5.06 -5.52 -12.70
C GLU A 54 -4.36 -4.15 -12.60
N HIS A 55 -3.37 -3.86 -13.44
CA HIS A 55 -2.71 -2.54 -13.48
C HIS A 55 -2.88 -1.81 -14.82
N LYS A 56 -2.57 -0.50 -14.86
CA LYS A 56 -2.86 0.40 -15.99
C LYS A 56 -2.40 -0.10 -17.38
N THR A 57 -1.37 -0.94 -17.43
CA THR A 57 -0.86 -1.53 -18.68
C THR A 57 -1.21 -3.01 -18.85
N ALA A 58 -1.81 -3.69 -17.87
CA ALA A 58 -2.14 -5.14 -17.96
C ALA A 58 -2.89 -5.48 -19.23
N ARG A 59 -3.92 -4.68 -19.56
CA ARG A 59 -4.72 -4.90 -20.77
C ARG A 59 -3.90 -4.80 -22.06
N LYS A 60 -2.79 -4.05 -22.07
CA LYS A 60 -1.94 -3.84 -23.25
C LYS A 60 -0.74 -4.79 -23.29
N THR A 61 -0.17 -5.15 -22.14
CA THR A 61 1.10 -5.89 -22.07
C THR A 61 0.97 -7.32 -21.56
N GLY A 62 -0.13 -7.72 -20.93
CA GLY A 62 -0.32 -9.05 -20.33
C GLY A 62 0.58 -9.39 -19.13
N LEU A 63 1.65 -8.60 -18.90
CA LEU A 63 2.59 -8.81 -17.79
C LEU A 63 1.97 -8.42 -16.44
N VAL A 64 2.20 -9.22 -15.41
CA VAL A 64 1.80 -8.90 -14.03
C VAL A 64 2.76 -7.90 -13.38
N ARG A 65 2.26 -7.00 -12.54
CA ARG A 65 3.10 -6.14 -11.71
C ARG A 65 3.47 -6.86 -10.43
N ARG A 66 4.76 -7.14 -10.27
CA ARG A 66 5.31 -7.70 -9.03
C ARG A 66 5.95 -6.57 -8.22
N ILE A 67 5.55 -6.46 -6.96
CA ILE A 67 6.15 -5.52 -5.99
C ILE A 67 6.91 -6.37 -4.96
N PRO A 68 8.25 -6.32 -4.92
CA PRO A 68 9.04 -7.05 -3.93
C PRO A 68 8.75 -6.57 -2.50
N ILE A 69 8.69 -7.51 -1.55
CA ILE A 69 8.48 -7.24 -0.13
C ILE A 69 9.80 -7.36 0.62
N GLY A 70 10.44 -6.21 0.88
CA GLY A 70 11.57 -6.11 1.81
C GLY A 70 11.10 -6.13 3.27
N LYS A 71 12.04 -6.29 4.21
CA LYS A 71 11.73 -6.39 5.66
C LYS A 71 10.86 -5.24 6.17
N LYS A 72 11.19 -3.99 5.84
CA LYS A 72 10.41 -2.81 6.25
C LYS A 72 9.00 -2.79 5.67
N LEU A 73 8.82 -3.27 4.44
CA LEU A 73 7.49 -3.37 3.83
C LEU A 73 6.69 -4.48 4.50
N GLN A 74 7.31 -5.62 4.78
CA GLN A 74 6.69 -6.74 5.49
C GLN A 74 6.10 -6.29 6.84
N GLU A 75 6.88 -5.56 7.65
CA GLU A 75 6.42 -5.02 8.94
C GLU A 75 5.17 -4.12 8.79
N LEU A 76 5.15 -3.25 7.77
CA LEU A 76 4.01 -2.39 7.47
C LEU A 76 2.79 -3.17 6.97
N LEU A 77 3.00 -4.23 6.18
CA LEU A 77 1.92 -5.12 5.73
C LEU A 77 1.33 -5.88 6.90
N ASP A 78 2.16 -6.39 7.81
CA ASP A 78 1.70 -7.11 8.99
C ASP A 78 0.86 -6.21 9.90
N GLN A 79 1.32 -4.98 10.13
CA GLN A 79 0.55 -3.98 10.88
C GLN A 79 -0.76 -3.60 10.19
N ALA A 80 -0.75 -3.42 8.85
CA ALA A 80 -1.95 -3.04 8.11
C ALA A 80 -2.99 -4.17 8.05
N ILE A 81 -2.53 -5.42 7.88
CA ILE A 81 -3.38 -6.61 7.76
C ILE A 81 -3.97 -6.98 9.13
N GLY A 82 -3.12 -7.05 10.17
CA GLY A 82 -3.51 -7.57 11.48
C GLY A 82 -4.03 -9.00 11.39
N ASP A 83 -5.13 -9.30 12.08
CA ASP A 83 -5.74 -10.64 12.10
C ASP A 83 -6.63 -10.94 10.88
N ARG A 84 -6.68 -10.06 9.89
CA ARG A 84 -7.55 -10.23 8.73
C ARG A 84 -6.98 -11.23 7.75
N SER A 85 -7.86 -12.08 7.20
CA SER A 85 -7.54 -13.01 6.12
C SER A 85 -7.92 -12.49 4.73
N GLU A 86 -8.81 -11.49 4.64
CA GLU A 86 -9.37 -11.04 3.37
C GLU A 86 -9.57 -9.52 3.23
N GLY A 87 -9.79 -9.10 1.99
CA GLY A 87 -10.04 -7.71 1.62
C GLY A 87 -8.77 -6.90 1.32
N PRO A 88 -8.86 -5.56 1.33
CA PRO A 88 -7.75 -4.67 1.02
C PRO A 88 -6.62 -4.78 2.05
N VAL A 89 -5.37 -4.73 1.61
CA VAL A 89 -4.22 -4.64 2.53
C VAL A 89 -4.32 -3.39 3.37
N PHE A 90 -4.42 -2.22 2.74
CA PHE A 90 -4.57 -0.94 3.42
C PHE A 90 -6.02 -0.47 3.40
N ARG A 91 -6.55 -0.14 4.58
CA ARG A 91 -7.89 0.44 4.75
C ARG A 91 -7.77 1.92 5.08
N SER A 92 -8.75 2.72 4.67
CA SER A 92 -8.92 4.11 5.09
C SER A 92 -9.45 4.19 6.53
N PRO A 93 -9.47 5.38 7.16
CA PRO A 93 -10.03 5.54 8.51
C PRO A 93 -11.47 5.03 8.67
N SER A 94 -12.25 5.04 7.58
CA SER A 94 -13.61 4.48 7.53
C SER A 94 -13.66 2.95 7.38
N GLY A 95 -12.53 2.24 7.43
CA GLY A 95 -12.44 0.79 7.28
C GLY A 95 -12.60 0.26 5.84
N ARG A 96 -12.80 1.13 4.85
CA ARG A 96 -12.94 0.76 3.43
C ARG A 96 -11.59 0.76 2.71
N ALA A 97 -11.53 0.23 1.48
CA ALA A 97 -10.34 0.37 0.64
C ALA A 97 -10.02 1.84 0.38
N TRP A 98 -8.73 2.18 0.32
CA TRP A 98 -8.32 3.47 -0.20
C TRP A 98 -8.73 3.64 -1.67
N LYS A 99 -9.17 4.84 -2.02
CA LYS A 99 -9.32 5.28 -3.42
C LYS A 99 -8.30 6.39 -3.65
N VAL A 100 -7.70 6.46 -4.85
CA VAL A 100 -6.69 7.48 -5.17
C VAL A 100 -7.19 8.90 -4.84
N GLY A 101 -8.44 9.22 -5.19
CA GLY A 101 -9.01 10.53 -4.90
C GLY A 101 -9.24 10.82 -3.41
N ASN A 102 -9.41 9.81 -2.55
CA ASN A 102 -9.53 10.02 -1.11
C ASN A 102 -8.15 10.07 -0.44
N LEU A 103 -7.20 9.30 -0.96
CA LEU A 103 -5.82 9.30 -0.48
C LEU A 103 -5.13 10.64 -0.73
N SER A 104 -5.42 11.31 -1.86
CA SER A 104 -4.83 12.62 -2.18
C SER A 104 -5.42 13.79 -1.40
N ARG A 105 -6.46 13.56 -0.59
CA ARG A 105 -7.19 14.60 0.18
C ARG A 105 -7.10 14.42 1.69
N THR A 106 -6.31 13.44 2.13
CA THR A 106 -6.03 13.18 3.56
C THR A 106 -4.83 13.99 3.98
#